data_AF-A0AAV8Q591-F1
#
_entry.id   AF-A0AAV8Q591-F1
#
_cell.length_a   1.000
_cell.length_b   1.000
_cell.length_c   1.000
_cell.angle_alpha   90.00
_cell.angle_beta   90.00
_cell.angle_gamma   90.00
#
_symmetry.space_group_name_H-M   'P 1'
#
loop_
_entity.id
_entity.type
_entity.pdbx_description
1 polymer ?
#
loop_
_entity_poly.entity_id
_entity_poly.type
_entity_poly.pdbx_seq_one_letter_code
_entity_poly.pdbx_strand_id
1 'polypeptide(L)' 'MLLSDRFLGFYMVPDDDPWNYNFMGVKHTVGMRYGVKVGTPRDYYHEDHRPTHFLEFSNLEEGGAAEADREDAFL' A
#
# COMPACT_ATOMS: atom_id res chain seq x y z
N MET A 1 -4.49 20.53 26.31
CA MET A 1 -3.58 19.51 25.77
C MET A 1 -2.24 20.19 25.49
N LEU A 2 -1.11 19.62 25.91
CA LEU A 2 0.23 20.20 25.70
C LEU A 2 1.08 19.25 24.86
N LEU A 3 1.85 19.79 23.92
CA LEU A 3 2.85 19.06 23.17
C LEU A 3 4.14 18.96 24.00
N SER A 4 4.79 17.81 23.97
CA SER A 4 6.01 17.55 24.73
C SER A 4 6.99 16.77 23.87
N ASP A 5 8.23 17.21 23.88
CA ASP A 5 9.41 16.54 23.32
C ASP A 5 10.12 15.64 24.35
N ARG A 6 9.75 15.75 25.63
CA ARG A 6 10.36 15.00 26.74
C ARG A 6 10.20 13.48 26.69
N PHE A 7 9.21 12.97 25.94
CA PHE A 7 8.94 11.54 25.82
C PHE A 7 8.65 11.20 24.36
N LEU A 8 9.12 10.03 23.93
CA LEU A 8 8.86 9.50 22.59
C LEU A 8 7.69 8.52 22.65
N GLY A 9 6.66 8.79 21.85
CA GLY A 9 5.59 7.84 21.61
C GLY A 9 5.99 6.78 20.59
N PHE A 10 5.13 5.79 20.40
CA PHE A 10 5.24 4.80 19.34
C PHE A 10 3.89 4.64 18.63
N TYR A 11 3.94 4.07 17.43
CA TYR A 11 2.77 3.74 16.65
C TYR A 11 2.52 2.23 16.67
N MET A 12 1.26 1.89 16.46
CA MET A 12 0.81 0.52 16.27
C MET A 12 0.03 0.46 14.96
N VAL A 13 0.30 -0.57 14.16
CA VAL A 13 -0.28 -0.78 12.83
C VAL A 13 -0.95 -2.14 12.77
N PRO A 14 -1.95 -2.35 11.89
CA PRO A 14 -2.53 -3.67 11.72
C PRO A 14 -1.48 -4.66 11.20
N ASP A 15 -1.64 -5.94 11.56
CA ASP A 15 -0.61 -6.95 11.26
C ASP A 15 -0.62 -7.40 9.80
N ASP A 16 -1.79 -7.81 9.31
CA ASP A 16 -1.97 -8.42 7.99
C ASP A 16 -2.43 -7.44 6.90
N ASP A 17 -2.99 -6.28 7.30
CA ASP A 17 -3.69 -5.38 6.39
C ASP A 17 -3.21 -3.92 6.50
N PRO A 18 -3.33 -3.12 5.43
CA PRO A 18 -3.13 -1.69 5.51
C PRO A 18 -4.15 -1.04 6.45
N TRP A 19 -3.74 0.01 7.15
CA TRP A 19 -4.64 0.76 8.02
C TRP A 19 -5.69 1.56 7.22
N ASN A 20 -5.40 1.89 5.95
CA ASN A 20 -6.25 2.72 5.12
C ASN A 20 -7.07 1.90 4.11
N TYR A 21 -8.39 1.92 4.28
CA TYR A 21 -9.34 1.25 3.40
C TYR A 21 -10.07 2.19 2.43
N ASN A 22 -9.66 3.46 2.31
CA ASN A 22 -10.41 4.44 1.49
C ASN A 22 -10.49 4.05 0.00
N PHE A 23 -9.47 3.39 -0.54
CA PHE A 23 -9.47 2.87 -1.92
C PHE A 23 -9.94 1.42 -2.03
N MET A 24 -10.29 0.79 -0.91
CA MET A 24 -10.76 -0.60 -0.81
C MET A 24 -12.04 -0.68 0.04
N GLY A 25 -12.96 0.28 -0.14
CA GLY A 25 -14.12 0.47 0.74
C GLY A 25 -15.02 -0.77 0.89
N VAL A 26 -15.12 -1.60 -0.16
CA VAL A 26 -15.88 -2.86 -0.12
C VAL A 26 -15.31 -3.92 0.84
N LYS A 27 -14.00 -3.84 1.15
CA LYS A 27 -13.34 -4.76 2.08
C LYS A 27 -13.51 -4.37 3.55
N HIS A 28 -13.90 -3.12 3.83
CA HIS A 28 -14.09 -2.65 5.20
C HIS A 28 -15.47 -3.05 5.73
N THR A 29 -15.50 -3.71 6.88
CA THR A 29 -16.75 -4.13 7.53
C THR A 29 -16.76 -3.76 9.01
N VAL A 30 -17.94 -3.47 9.57
CA VAL A 30 -18.08 -3.02 10.97
C VAL A 30 -17.62 -4.09 11.97
N GLY A 31 -17.75 -5.37 11.63
CA GLY A 31 -17.36 -6.51 12.48
C GLY A 31 -15.95 -7.03 12.23
N MET A 32 -15.11 -6.32 11.46
CA MET A 32 -13.77 -6.77 11.10
C MET A 32 -12.89 -6.92 12.34
N ARG A 33 -12.15 -8.03 12.41
CA ARG A 33 -11.13 -8.29 13.43
C ARG A 33 -9.76 -8.18 12.79
N TYR A 34 -8.82 -7.54 13.48
CA TYR A 34 -7.45 -7.39 13.02
C TYR A 34 -6.48 -7.54 14.20
N GLY A 35 -5.33 -8.15 13.93
CA GLY A 35 -4.18 -8.11 14.83
C GLY A 35 -3.48 -6.76 14.74
N VAL A 36 -2.67 -6.44 15.75
CA VAL A 36 -1.92 -5.18 15.80
C VAL A 36 -0.48 -5.47 16.20
N LYS A 37 0.47 -4.81 15.54
CA LYS A 37 1.90 -4.84 15.85
C LYS A 37 2.47 -3.44 16.04
N VAL A 38 3.62 -3.33 16.70
CA VAL A 38 4.38 -2.08 16.76
C VAL A 38 5.03 -1.83 15.40
N GLY A 39 4.84 -0.64 14.85
CA GLY A 39 5.37 -0.29 13.53
C GLY A 39 4.99 1.12 13.10
N THR A 40 5.59 1.58 12.00
CA THR A 40 5.34 2.92 11.45
C THR A 40 4.16 2.87 10.47
N PRO A 41 3.15 3.73 10.59
CA PRO A 41 2.05 3.78 9.64
C PRO A 41 2.56 4.24 8.27
N ARG A 42 2.09 3.56 7.22
CA ARG A 42 2.30 3.95 5.83
C ARG A 42 1.61 5.28 5.53
N ASP A 43 2.15 6.06 4.59
CA ASP A 43 1.52 7.30 4.13
C ASP A 43 0.15 7.04 3.50
N TYR A 44 -0.72 8.07 3.47
CA TYR A 44 -2.09 7.93 2.98
C TYR A 44 -2.15 7.36 1.55
N TYR A 45 -1.33 7.89 0.65
CA TYR A 45 -1.13 7.41 -0.71
C TYR A 45 0.09 6.49 -0.78
N HIS A 46 0.18 5.48 0.08
CA HIS A 46 1.13 4.38 -0.11
C HIS A 46 0.55 3.30 -1.05
N GLU A 47 1.40 2.58 -1.78
CA GLU A 47 0.98 1.61 -2.80
C GLU A 47 0.11 0.49 -2.24
N ASP A 48 0.46 -0.02 -1.04
CA ASP A 48 -0.33 -0.97 -0.23
C ASP A 48 -1.80 -0.54 -0.06
N HIS A 49 -2.09 0.76 -0.04
CA HIS A 49 -3.44 1.28 0.14
C HIS A 49 -4.24 1.32 -1.17
N ARG A 50 -3.59 1.24 -2.34
CA ARG A 50 -4.20 1.40 -3.67
C ARG A 50 -3.79 0.30 -4.67
N PRO A 51 -3.81 -1.00 -4.29
CA PRO A 51 -3.30 -2.08 -5.14
C PRO A 51 -4.00 -2.15 -6.50
N THR A 52 -5.29 -1.80 -6.56
CA THR A 52 -6.06 -1.74 -7.81
C THR A 52 -5.41 -0.84 -8.86
N HIS A 53 -4.87 0.32 -8.48
CA HIS A 53 -4.28 1.26 -9.42
C HIS A 53 -3.02 0.71 -10.10
N PHE A 54 -2.34 -0.25 -9.45
CA PHE A 54 -1.14 -0.88 -10.00
C PHE A 54 -1.48 -2.16 -10.77
N LEU A 55 -2.55 -2.87 -10.39
CA LEU A 55 -2.99 -4.08 -11.08
C LEU A 55 -3.64 -3.78 -12.45
N GLU A 56 -4.24 -2.60 -12.65
CA GLU A 56 -4.82 -2.21 -13.94
C GLU A 56 -3.80 -2.22 -15.10
N PHE A 57 -2.52 -1.91 -14.82
CA PHE A 57 -1.48 -1.90 -15.85
C PHE A 57 -1.04 -3.30 -16.29
N SER A 58 -1.05 -4.29 -15.39
CA SER A 58 -0.70 -5.68 -15.71
C SER A 58 -1.65 -6.30 -16.74
N ASN A 59 -2.90 -5.85 -16.80
CA ASN A 59 -3.88 -6.36 -17.76
C ASN A 59 -3.64 -5.85 -19.20
N LEU A 60 -2.84 -4.79 -19.38
CA LEU A 60 -2.64 -4.15 -20.68
C LEU A 60 -1.50 -4.78 -21.48
N GLU A 61 -0.59 -5.51 -20.82
CA GLU A 61 0.51 -6.25 -21.47
C GLU A 61 0.06 -7.55 -22.16
N GLU A 62 -1.17 -8.02 -21.94
CA GLU A 62 -1.74 -9.17 -22.67
C GLU A 62 -2.06 -8.83 -24.15
N GLY A 63 -1.95 -7.55 -24.52
CA GLY A 63 -2.09 -7.04 -25.88
C GLY A 63 -0.77 -6.91 -26.64
N GLY A 64 -0.06 -8.03 -26.82
CA GLY A 64 0.95 -8.22 -27.87
C GLY A 64 2.03 -7.14 -28.01
N ALA A 65 3.11 -7.27 -27.24
CA ALA A 65 4.36 -6.61 -27.58
C ALA A 65 4.87 -7.15 -28.92
N ALA A 66 4.69 -6.38 -29.99
CA ALA A 66 5.59 -6.47 -31.14
C ALA A 66 6.97 -6.05 -30.62
N GLU A 67 7.81 -7.02 -30.30
CA GLU A 67 9.21 -6.80 -29.93
C GLU A 67 9.92 -6.14 -31.11
N ALA A 68 10.01 -4.80 -31.07
CA ALA A 68 10.98 -4.07 -31.86
C ALA A 68 12.34 -4.28 -31.19
N ASP A 69 13.31 -4.76 -31.98
CA ASP A 69 14.69 -5.04 -31.61
C ASP A 69 15.26 -3.96 -30.67
N ARG A 70 15.37 -4.28 -29.38
CA ARG A 70 15.88 -3.37 -28.34
C ARG A 70 17.29 -3.81 -27.97
N GLU A 71 18.27 -3.17 -28.58
CA GLU A 71 19.66 -3.30 -28.15
C GLU A 71 19.85 -2.61 -26.78
N ASP A 72 19.89 -3.39 -25.70
CA ASP A 72 20.27 -2.92 -24.37
C ASP A 72 21.79 -3.02 -24.19
N ALA A 73 22.50 -1.96 -24.57
CA ALA A 73 23.95 -1.88 -24.53
C ALA A 73 24.52 -1.53 -23.14
N PHE A 74 23.72 -1.60 -22.07
CA PHE A 74 24.13 -1.29 -20.70
C PHE A 74 23.92 -2.48 -19.75
N LEU A 75 24.58 -3.60 -20.06
CA LEU A 75 24.83 -4.69 -19.10
C LEU A 75 26.12 -4.44 -18.31
#